data_AF-A0A920LL42-F1
#
_entry.id   AF-A0A920LL42-F1
#
_cell.length_a   1.000
_cell.length_b   1.000
_cell.length_c   1.000
_cell.angle_alpha   90.00
_cell.angle_beta   90.00
_cell.angle_gamma   90.00
#
_symmetry.space_group_name_H-M   'P 1'
#
loop_
_entity.id
_entity.type
_entity.pdbx_description
1 polymer ?
#
loop_
_entity_poly.entity_id
_entity_poly.type
_entity_poly.pdbx_seq_one_letter_code
_entity_poly.pdbx_strand_id
1 'polypeptide(L)'
;MQDDGLQILEQILPFFQPGFTISIDLVKSIGEKRDIPMILNKISQQDDYEGDFSTRRALIYTLSFTAKTFMFGHIAKTPEGLIRKVQLDYYSDTNTRTAKRVQRYTVVPKAKKDYNEDNVIDTADEPFIEPGDDFGFTETSSFFGDGKDFAPNRGVDI
;
A
#
# COMPACT_ATOMS: atom_id res chain seq x y z
N MET A 1 16.27 21.28 35.95
CA MET A 1 17.32 20.55 35.20
C MET A 1 17.30 19.06 35.52
N GLN A 2 17.62 18.63 36.75
CA GLN A 2 17.54 17.19 37.12
C GLN A 2 16.09 16.73 37.39
N ASP A 3 15.26 17.65 37.88
CA ASP A 3 13.85 17.40 38.23
C ASP A 3 12.94 17.25 36.98
N ASP A 4 13.14 18.09 35.96
CA ASP A 4 12.31 18.08 34.74
C ASP A 4 12.42 16.75 33.98
N GLY A 5 13.63 16.17 33.90
CA GLY A 5 13.85 14.87 33.25
C GLY A 5 13.21 13.71 34.02
N LEU A 6 13.22 13.79 35.35
CA LEU A 6 12.53 12.83 36.22
C LEU A 6 11.00 12.95 36.06
N GLN A 7 10.47 14.17 36.02
CA GLN A 7 9.04 14.41 35.85
C GLN A 7 8.50 13.83 34.52
N ILE A 8 9.27 13.93 33.44
CA ILE A 8 8.91 13.32 32.15
C ILE A 8 8.92 11.79 32.24
N LEU A 9 9.93 11.22 32.90
CA LEU A 9 10.04 9.78 33.12
C LEU A 9 8.83 9.23 33.90
N GLU A 10 8.42 9.89 34.97
CA GLU A 10 7.27 9.49 35.79
C GLU A 10 5.95 9.45 35.01
N GLN A 11 5.81 10.25 33.95
CA GLN A 11 4.64 10.21 33.08
C GLN A 11 4.69 9.03 32.08
N ILE A 12 5.88 8.52 31.75
CA ILE A 12 6.05 7.47 30.75
C ILE A 12 6.00 6.08 31.40
N LEU A 13 6.67 5.88 32.54
CA LEU A 13 6.83 4.56 33.17
C LEU A 13 5.52 3.83 33.53
N PRO A 14 4.45 4.51 33.97
CA PRO A 14 3.20 3.83 34.31
C PRO A 14 2.54 3.09 33.14
N PHE A 15 2.81 3.51 31.89
CA PHE A 15 2.25 2.86 30.70
C PHE A 15 2.92 1.52 30.35
N PHE A 16 4.11 1.24 30.89
CA PHE A 16 4.89 0.03 30.59
C PHE A 16 4.88 -0.94 31.78
N GLN A 17 3.76 -1.65 31.98
CA GLN A 17 3.61 -2.68 33.02
C GLN A 17 3.14 -4.01 32.44
N PRO A 18 3.98 -5.03 32.15
CA PRO A 18 5.42 -5.08 31.83
C PRO A 18 5.71 -4.75 30.35
N GLY A 19 4.73 -4.25 29.61
CA GLY A 19 4.83 -3.81 28.22
C GLY A 19 3.56 -3.06 27.81
N PHE A 20 3.67 -2.22 26.79
CA PHE A 20 2.59 -1.45 26.21
C PHE A 20 2.25 -2.04 24.84
N THR A 21 1.00 -2.41 24.62
CA THR A 21 0.55 -3.01 23.34
C THR A 21 -0.14 -1.97 22.49
N ILE A 22 0.32 -1.82 21.24
CA ILE A 22 -0.28 -0.93 20.24
C ILE A 22 -0.92 -1.79 19.15
N SER A 23 -2.20 -1.57 18.88
CA SER A 23 -2.87 -2.16 17.72
C SER A 23 -2.58 -1.32 16.48
N ILE A 24 -1.94 -1.92 15.47
CA ILE A 24 -1.66 -1.28 14.18
C ILE A 24 -2.51 -1.94 13.10
N ASP A 25 -3.16 -1.12 12.28
CA ASP A 25 -3.76 -1.54 11.01
C ASP A 25 -2.66 -1.47 9.93
N LEU A 26 -2.17 -2.63 9.50
CA LEU A 26 -1.00 -2.72 8.65
C LEU A 26 -1.33 -2.38 7.20
N VAL A 27 -2.51 -2.75 6.71
CA VAL A 27 -3.03 -2.44 5.37
C VAL A 27 -4.56 -2.61 5.40
N LYS A 28 -5.32 -1.55 5.09
CA LYS A 28 -6.79 -1.60 5.00
C LYS A 28 -7.30 -2.75 4.11
N SER A 29 -6.60 -3.08 3.03
CA SER A 29 -6.98 -4.15 2.09
C SER A 29 -6.83 -5.56 2.65
N ILE A 30 -6.05 -5.78 3.71
CA ILE A 30 -5.89 -7.10 4.35
C ILE A 30 -6.78 -7.21 5.60
N GLY A 31 -7.28 -6.09 6.13
CA GLY A 31 -8.20 -6.05 7.27
C GLY A 31 -7.60 -6.61 8.57
N GLU A 32 -6.29 -6.83 8.62
CA GLU A 32 -5.63 -7.50 9.73
C GLU A 32 -5.09 -6.49 10.73
N LYS A 33 -5.86 -6.29 11.80
CA LYS A 33 -5.40 -5.56 12.99
C LYS A 33 -4.44 -6.46 13.75
N ARG A 34 -3.22 -5.97 13.98
CA ARG A 34 -2.23 -6.69 14.78
C ARG A 34 -1.79 -5.88 15.99
N ASP A 35 -1.71 -6.60 17.09
CA ASP A 35 -1.25 -6.08 18.37
C ASP A 35 0.27 -6.26 18.48
N ILE A 36 0.98 -5.14 18.61
CA ILE A 36 2.43 -5.10 18.74
C ILE A 36 2.77 -4.75 20.19
N PRO A 37 3.28 -5.71 20.98
CA PRO A 37 3.76 -5.42 22.32
C PRO A 37 5.13 -4.72 22.25
N MET A 38 5.25 -3.60 22.97
CA MET A 38 6.47 -2.85 23.20
C MET A 38 6.88 -3.00 24.67
N ILE A 39 8.09 -3.49 24.93
CA ILE A 39 8.62 -3.76 26.26
C ILE A 39 9.74 -2.78 26.54
N LEU A 40 9.67 -2.07 27.67
CA LEU A 40 10.78 -1.25 28.16
C LEU A 40 11.81 -2.16 28.85
N ASN A 41 13.02 -2.29 28.27
CA ASN A 41 14.04 -3.19 28.81
C ASN A 41 14.94 -2.51 29.84
N LYS A 42 15.34 -1.26 29.58
CA LYS A 42 16.33 -0.55 30.39
C LYS A 42 16.17 0.97 30.27
N ILE A 43 16.50 1.66 31.35
CA ILE A 43 16.67 3.11 31.42
C ILE A 43 18.11 3.37 31.90
N SER A 44 18.87 4.21 31.20
CA SER A 44 20.20 4.65 31.64
C SER A 44 20.28 6.16 31.69
N GLN A 45 20.95 6.69 32.71
CA GLN A 45 21.19 8.11 32.91
C GLN A 45 22.68 8.40 32.78
N GLN A 46 23.02 9.44 32.02
CA GLN A 46 24.38 9.97 31.88
C GLN A 46 24.39 11.46 32.21
N ASP A 47 25.38 11.89 32.98
CA ASP A 47 25.62 13.28 33.34
C ASP A 47 26.93 13.70 32.68
N ASP A 48 26.85 14.56 31.67
CA ASP A 48 28.03 15.07 30.98
C ASP A 48 28.45 16.38 31.66
N TYR A 49 29.49 16.27 32.50
CA TYR A 49 30.09 17.38 33.22
C TYR A 49 31.58 17.43 32.90
N GLU A 50 31.91 18.13 31.83
CA GLU A 50 33.30 18.47 31.49
C GLU A 50 33.60 19.84 32.09
N GLY A 51 34.51 19.89 33.07
CA GLY A 51 34.68 20.97 34.06
C GLY A 51 35.18 22.34 33.57
N ASP A 52 34.85 22.74 32.34
CA ASP A 52 35.06 24.11 31.85
C ASP A 52 33.83 24.99 32.17
N PHE A 53 34.04 26.25 32.53
CA PHE A 53 32.97 27.17 32.92
C PHE A 53 32.06 27.58 31.75
N SER A 54 32.38 27.14 30.52
CA SER A 54 31.64 27.45 29.29
C SER A 54 30.67 26.35 28.84
N THR A 55 30.82 25.12 29.34
CA THR A 55 30.04 23.96 28.90
C THR A 55 28.77 23.78 29.73
N ARG A 56 27.62 23.70 29.04
CA ARG A 56 26.32 23.49 29.67
C ARG A 56 26.19 22.05 30.15
N ARG A 57 25.97 21.83 31.45
CA ARG A 57 25.65 20.50 32.02
C ARG A 57 24.40 19.93 31.33
N ALA A 58 24.54 18.75 30.73
CA ALA A 58 23.45 18.03 30.08
C ALA A 58 23.22 16.69 30.80
N LEU A 59 21.96 16.43 31.15
CA LEU A 59 21.52 15.16 31.72
C LEU A 59 20.78 14.38 30.64
N ILE A 60 21.33 13.23 30.26
CA ILE A 60 20.80 12.40 29.17
C ILE A 60 20.15 11.15 29.76
N TYR A 61 18.87 10.96 29.47
CA TYR A 61 18.14 9.73 29.76
C TYR A 61 17.94 8.92 28.48
N THR A 62 18.42 7.68 28.46
CA THR A 62 18.28 6.76 27.33
C THR A 62 17.37 5.61 27.74
N LEU A 63 16.24 5.47 27.04
CA LEU A 63 15.27 4.39 27.25
C LEU A 63 15.38 3.38 26.11
N SER A 64 15.57 2.10 26.44
CA SER A 64 15.70 1.01 25.47
C SER A 64 14.44 0.17 25.41
N PHE A 65 13.79 0.13 24.24
CA PHE A 65 12.54 -0.60 24.02
C PHE A 65 12.74 -1.78 23.06
N THR A 66 12.03 -2.88 23.29
CA THR A 66 11.88 -4.01 22.36
C THR A 66 10.46 -4.01 21.83
N ALA A 67 10.28 -3.81 20.51
CA ALA A 67 9.00 -3.94 19.83
C ALA A 67 8.96 -5.24 19.03
N LYS A 68 7.95 -6.09 19.24
CA LYS A 68 7.76 -7.33 18.45
C LYS A 68 6.92 -7.03 17.22
N THR A 69 7.55 -6.50 16.18
CA THR A 69 6.88 -6.13 14.93
C THR A 69 6.84 -7.27 13.93
N PHE A 70 5.81 -7.30 13.10
CA PHE A 70 5.73 -8.17 11.92
C PHE A 70 6.09 -7.34 10.68
N MET A 71 7.02 -7.84 9.87
CA MET A 71 7.38 -7.21 8.60
C MET A 71 6.90 -8.11 7.47
N PHE A 72 6.11 -7.54 6.57
CA PHE A 72 5.61 -8.24 5.39
C PHE A 72 6.50 -7.88 4.20
N GLY A 73 6.77 -8.86 3.35
CA GLY A 73 7.38 -8.62 2.05
C GLY A 73 6.48 -7.73 1.19
N HIS A 74 6.99 -7.26 0.05
CA HIS A 74 6.19 -6.50 -0.90
C HIS A 74 4.92 -7.28 -1.25
N ILE A 75 3.76 -6.70 -0.93
CA ILE A 75 2.49 -7.11 -1.53
C ILE A 75 2.63 -6.87 -3.03
N ALA A 76 2.58 -7.94 -3.82
CA ALA A 76 2.61 -7.84 -5.26
C ALA A 76 1.42 -6.97 -5.69
N LYS A 77 1.71 -5.79 -6.28
CA LYS A 77 0.67 -4.87 -6.79
C LYS A 77 -0.20 -5.52 -7.87
N THR A 78 0.30 -6.60 -8.47
CA THR A 78 -0.41 -7.45 -9.40
C THR A 78 -0.54 -8.82 -8.75
N PRO A 79 -1.77 -9.30 -8.46
CA PRO A 79 -1.98 -10.71 -8.22
C PRO A 79 -1.55 -11.44 -9.50
N GLU A 80 -0.38 -12.09 -9.45
CA GLU A 80 0.14 -12.86 -10.56
C GLU A 80 -0.91 -13.89 -10.99
N GLY A 81 -1.56 -13.64 -12.13
CA GLY A 81 -2.61 -14.50 -12.67
C GLY A 81 -4.03 -13.89 -12.75
N LEU A 82 -4.29 -12.68 -12.23
CA LEU A 82 -5.62 -12.10 -12.35
C LEU A 82 -5.81 -11.39 -13.71
N ILE A 83 -6.68 -11.94 -14.55
CA ILE A 83 -7.05 -11.36 -15.85
C ILE A 83 -8.05 -10.21 -15.62
N ARG A 84 -7.61 -8.96 -15.85
CA ARG A 84 -8.45 -7.76 -15.71
C ARG A 84 -8.87 -7.12 -17.03
N LYS A 85 -8.40 -7.61 -18.18
CA LYS A 85 -8.73 -7.05 -19.49
C LYS A 85 -8.75 -8.14 -20.54
N VAL A 86 -9.81 -8.16 -21.35
CA VAL A 86 -9.93 -9.02 -22.53
C VAL A 86 -10.04 -8.13 -23.77
N GLN A 87 -9.28 -8.48 -24.81
CA GLN A 87 -9.27 -7.76 -26.09
C GLN A 87 -9.51 -8.75 -27.23
N LEU A 88 -10.46 -8.43 -28.10
CA LEU A 88 -10.81 -9.16 -29.32
C LEU A 88 -10.63 -8.22 -30.51
N ASP A 89 -9.85 -8.66 -31.49
CA ASP A 89 -9.59 -7.90 -32.71
C ASP A 89 -10.24 -8.61 -33.91
N TYR A 90 -11.12 -7.89 -34.62
CA TYR A 90 -11.76 -8.35 -35.84
C TYR A 90 -10.99 -7.86 -37.06
N TYR A 91 -10.73 -8.79 -37.97
CA TYR A 91 -9.98 -8.55 -39.21
C TYR A 91 -10.92 -8.58 -40.42
N SER A 92 -10.56 -7.85 -41.48
CA SER A 92 -11.36 -7.75 -42.70
C SER A 92 -11.41 -9.05 -43.53
N ASP A 93 -10.50 -9.99 -43.27
CA ASP A 93 -10.32 -11.22 -44.05
C ASP A 93 -9.74 -12.33 -43.15
N THR A 94 -9.87 -13.58 -43.57
CA THR A 94 -9.37 -14.78 -42.88
C THR A 94 -7.84 -14.88 -42.94
N ASN A 95 -7.21 -14.26 -43.95
CA ASN A 95 -5.75 -14.23 -44.05
C ASN A 95 -5.15 -13.16 -43.12
N THR A 96 -4.85 -13.55 -41.88
CA THR A 96 -4.29 -12.67 -40.83
C THR A 96 -2.93 -12.05 -41.16
N ARG A 97 -2.24 -12.48 -42.23
CA ARG A 97 -0.98 -11.87 -42.67
C ARG A 97 -1.16 -10.61 -43.52
N THR A 98 -2.35 -10.42 -44.10
CA THR A 98 -2.66 -9.31 -45.02
C THR A 98 -3.94 -8.58 -44.63
N ALA A 99 -4.78 -9.19 -43.81
CA ALA A 99 -6.04 -8.61 -43.36
C ALA A 99 -5.76 -7.43 -42.41
N LYS A 100 -6.41 -6.30 -42.67
CA LYS A 100 -6.33 -5.14 -41.80
C LYS A 100 -7.27 -5.35 -40.60
N ARG A 101 -6.82 -4.95 -39.40
CA ARG A 101 -7.71 -4.85 -38.24
C ARG A 101 -8.74 -3.77 -38.50
N VAL A 102 -10.03 -4.10 -38.39
CA VAL A 102 -11.13 -3.17 -38.67
C VAL A 102 -11.84 -2.75 -37.39
N GLN A 103 -11.86 -3.61 -36.39
CA GLN A 103 -12.56 -3.33 -35.13
C GLN A 103 -11.84 -3.98 -33.96
N ARG A 104 -11.74 -3.25 -32.85
CA ARG A 104 -11.35 -3.79 -31.55
C ARG A 104 -12.53 -3.75 -30.62
N TYR A 105 -12.76 -4.86 -29.96
CA TYR A 105 -13.65 -4.97 -28.84
C TYR A 105 -12.83 -5.23 -27.56
N THR A 106 -13.07 -4.43 -26.53
CA THR A 106 -12.35 -4.52 -25.26
C THR A 106 -13.35 -4.56 -24.11
N VAL A 107 -13.10 -5.46 -23.17
CA VAL A 107 -13.90 -5.61 -21.96
C VAL A 107 -13.00 -5.47 -20.75
N VAL A 108 -13.41 -4.61 -19.82
CA VAL A 108 -12.77 -4.41 -18.51
C VAL A 108 -13.83 -4.57 -17.40
N PRO A 109 -13.46 -5.09 -16.23
CA PRO A 109 -14.38 -5.20 -15.10
C PRO A 109 -14.74 -3.80 -14.60
N LYS A 110 -15.99 -3.62 -14.21
CA LYS A 110 -16.54 -2.38 -13.66
C LYS A 110 -16.98 -2.61 -12.22
N ALA A 111 -16.53 -1.76 -11.31
CA ALA A 111 -16.97 -1.83 -9.92
C ALA A 111 -18.46 -1.53 -9.80
N LYS A 112 -19.18 -2.32 -9.00
CA LYS A 112 -20.59 -2.11 -8.65
C LYS A 112 -20.77 -1.55 -7.24
N LYS A 113 -19.70 -1.51 -6.46
CA LYS A 113 -19.63 -1.07 -5.08
C LYS A 113 -18.41 -0.17 -4.94
N ASP A 114 -18.49 0.77 -4.01
CA ASP A 114 -17.36 1.55 -3.54
C ASP A 114 -16.43 0.62 -2.72
N TYR A 115 -15.21 0.46 -3.21
CA TYR A 115 -14.17 -0.35 -2.58
C TYR A 115 -13.13 0.50 -1.85
N ASN A 116 -13.03 1.79 -2.16
CA ASN A 116 -12.00 2.69 -1.64
C ASN A 116 -12.50 3.58 -0.47
N GLU A 117 -13.78 3.47 -0.11
CA GLU A 117 -14.49 4.19 0.95
C GLU A 117 -14.59 5.71 0.73
N ASP A 118 -14.56 6.19 -0.51
CA ASP A 118 -14.71 7.61 -0.85
C ASP A 118 -16.16 8.06 -1.09
N ASN A 119 -17.12 7.13 -0.97
CA ASN A 119 -18.55 7.28 -1.25
C ASN A 119 -18.90 7.57 -2.73
N VAL A 120 -17.98 7.31 -3.65
CA VAL A 120 -18.17 7.43 -5.10
C VAL A 120 -17.86 6.08 -5.73
N ILE A 121 -18.69 5.64 -6.67
CA ILE A 121 -18.42 4.43 -7.44
C ILE A 121 -17.87 4.85 -8.81
N ASP A 122 -16.57 4.75 -9.00
CA ASP A 122 -15.90 5.16 -10.23
C ASP A 122 -14.76 4.22 -10.67
N THR A 123 -13.93 4.66 -11.62
CA THR A 123 -12.82 3.86 -12.15
C THR A 123 -11.71 3.61 -11.13
N ALA A 124 -11.63 4.41 -10.06
CA ALA A 124 -10.67 4.22 -8.97
C ALA A 124 -10.98 2.98 -8.13
N ASP A 125 -12.21 2.45 -8.20
CA ASP A 125 -12.61 1.21 -7.54
C ASP A 125 -12.21 -0.06 -8.30
N GLU A 126 -12.05 0.02 -9.63
CA GLU A 126 -11.77 -1.14 -10.50
C GLU A 126 -10.51 -1.95 -10.11
N PRO A 127 -9.41 -1.34 -9.63
CA PRO A 127 -8.24 -2.07 -9.15
C PRO A 127 -8.51 -2.91 -7.90
N PHE A 128 -9.51 -2.56 -7.10
CA PHE A 128 -9.82 -3.18 -5.82
C PHE A 128 -10.85 -4.32 -5.91
N ILE A 129 -11.36 -4.61 -7.11
CA ILE A 129 -12.22 -5.78 -7.34
C ILE A 129 -11.41 -7.06 -7.11
N GLU A 130 -11.90 -7.93 -6.24
CA GLU A 130 -11.29 -9.21 -5.86
C GLU A 130 -11.98 -10.42 -6.50
N PRO A 131 -11.30 -11.58 -6.62
CA PRO A 131 -11.93 -12.81 -7.08
C PRO A 131 -13.07 -13.25 -6.15
N GLY A 132 -14.29 -13.37 -6.70
CA GLY A 132 -15.49 -13.75 -5.94
C GLY A 132 -16.47 -12.60 -5.72
N ASP A 133 -16.07 -11.37 -6.05
CA ASP A 133 -16.95 -10.20 -6.00
C ASP A 133 -17.98 -10.19 -7.13
N ASP A 134 -19.13 -9.52 -6.90
CA ASP A 134 -20.06 -9.17 -7.98
C ASP A 134 -19.59 -7.88 -8.67
N PHE A 135 -19.01 -8.04 -9.86
CA PHE A 135 -18.60 -6.93 -10.72
C PHE A 135 -19.43 -6.87 -12.01
N GLY A 136 -19.46 -5.69 -12.63
CA GLY A 136 -20.01 -5.49 -13.97
C GLY A 136 -18.91 -5.52 -15.03
N PHE A 137 -19.28 -5.22 -16.27
CA PHE A 137 -18.34 -5.08 -17.37
C PHE A 137 -18.59 -3.76 -18.09
N THR A 138 -17.50 -3.09 -18.47
CA THR A 138 -17.54 -1.99 -19.43
C THR A 138 -17.03 -2.51 -20.77
N GLU A 139 -17.87 -2.39 -21.79
CA GLU A 139 -17.57 -2.81 -23.15
C GLU A 139 -17.24 -1.59 -24.01
N THR A 140 -16.15 -1.64 -24.75
CA THR A 140 -15.76 -0.59 -25.69
C THR A 140 -15.47 -1.21 -27.05
N SER A 141 -16.15 -0.71 -28.08
CA SER A 141 -15.83 -1.03 -29.47
C SER A 141 -15.22 0.18 -30.18
N SER A 142 -14.13 -0.03 -30.91
CA SER A 142 -13.46 1.01 -31.69
C SER A 142 -13.20 0.50 -33.11
N PHE A 143 -13.44 1.37 -34.09
CA PHE A 143 -13.25 1.08 -35.50
C PHE A 143 -11.95 1.70 -35.99
N PHE A 144 -11.15 0.91 -36.71
CA PHE A 144 -9.86 1.32 -37.26
C PHE A 144 -9.95 1.29 -38.78
N GLY A 145 -9.89 2.48 -39.40
CA GLY A 145 -9.83 2.64 -40.86
C GLY A 145 -8.43 2.90 -41.39
N ASP A 146 -7.45 3.02 -40.49
CA ASP A 146 -6.06 3.37 -40.82
C ASP A 146 -5.22 2.16 -41.26
N GLY A 147 -5.70 0.94 -41.00
CA GLY A 147 -5.07 -0.30 -41.45
C GLY A 147 -3.74 -0.61 -40.76
N LYS A 148 -3.54 -0.10 -39.55
CA LYS A 148 -2.35 -0.32 -38.73
C LYS A 148 -2.47 -1.55 -37.84
N ASP A 149 -1.33 -2.13 -37.50
CA ASP A 149 -1.25 -3.30 -36.63
C ASP A 149 -1.12 -2.88 -35.16
N PHE A 150 -1.69 -3.67 -34.25
CA PHE A 150 -1.52 -3.39 -32.82
C PHE A 150 -0.20 -3.91 -32.32
N ALA A 151 0.56 -3.08 -31.60
CA ALA A 151 1.67 -3.55 -30.79
C ALA A 151 1.21 -3.79 -29.34
N PRO A 152 0.90 -5.05 -28.92
CA PRO A 152 0.40 -5.33 -27.56
C PRO A 152 1.38 -4.97 -26.45
N ASN A 153 2.69 -4.92 -26.76
CA ASN A 153 3.75 -4.52 -25.82
C ASN A 153 3.94 -3.01 -25.70
N ARG A 154 3.45 -2.21 -26.66
CA ARG A 154 3.60 -0.74 -26.68
C ARG A 154 2.28 0.01 -26.51
N GLY A 155 1.15 -0.68 -26.65
CA GLY A 155 -0.19 -0.09 -26.51
C GLY A 155 -0.53 0.93 -27.60
N VAL A 156 0.22 0.95 -28.71
CA VAL A 156 0.05 1.88 -29.83
C VAL A 156 -0.09 1.13 -31.15
N ASP A 157 -0.74 1.77 -32.11
CA ASP A 157 -0.89 1.28 -33.48
C ASP A 157 0.37 1.65 -34.30
N ILE A 158 0.93 0.65 -34.98
CA ILE A 158 2.15 0.75 -35.81
C ILE A 158 1.83 0.56 -37.30
#